data_AF-F8AAI9-F1
#
_entry.id   AF-F8AAI9-F1
#
_cell.length_a   1.000
_cell.length_b   1.000
_cell.length_c   1.000
_cell.angle_alpha   90.00
_cell.angle_beta   90.00
_cell.angle_gamma   90.00
#
_symmetry.space_group_name_H-M   'P 1'
#
loop_
_entity.id
_entity.type
_entity.pdbx_description
1 polymer ?
#
loop_
_entity_poly.entity_id
_entity_poly.type
_entity_poly.pdbx_seq_one_letter_code
_entity_poly.pdbx_strand_id
1 'polypeptide(L)'
;MGAVFALLIALGLVVFVWLGAGVIGFKALFAVVIPYAAFLVFLGGIIYRIVEWAKVPVPFRIVTTCGQQKSLKWVKRSRLESPFNNFEVAIRMALEVFAFRSLFRNLKAELKGPNLLYGSSKWLWLGAIAFHYCFLIILIRHLRFFTYPVPGFIGIIEQVDAFLHIGLPFFYITDGVILVALTYLLLRRLSDPKLRYISLGSDFMPLFLILGLVISGILMRYFFRVDLFQVKEFTMGLVHFSPKVPDVGVIFYIHLTFLCALMAYFPFSKLVHMAGVFFSPTRNLANNSRAKRHEPAPWWQKPKFKTYCEWQEEFKEQLEQSGQPIDEDCYKKKEA
;
A
#
# COMPACT_ATOMS: atom_id res chain seq x y z
N MET A 1 -16.87 -2.48 -17.90
CA MET A 1 -15.98 -1.66 -18.75
C MET A 1 -14.57 -1.52 -18.19
N GLY A 2 -14.38 -1.13 -16.92
CA GLY A 2 -13.03 -0.90 -16.35
C GLY A 2 -12.06 -2.10 -16.41
N ALA A 3 -12.53 -3.33 -16.18
CA ALA A 3 -11.69 -4.53 -16.27
C ALA A 3 -11.20 -4.81 -17.70
N VAL A 4 -12.10 -4.70 -18.69
CA VAL A 4 -11.77 -4.91 -20.12
C VAL A 4 -10.76 -3.87 -20.58
N PHE A 5 -10.96 -2.60 -20.21
CA PHE A 5 -10.01 -1.53 -20.52
C PHE A 5 -8.61 -1.81 -19.97
N ALA A 6 -8.51 -2.19 -18.69
CA ALA A 6 -7.22 -2.53 -18.07
C ALA A 6 -6.55 -3.76 -18.70
N LEU A 7 -7.35 -4.77 -19.07
CA LEU A 7 -6.85 -5.95 -19.79
C LEU A 7 -6.32 -5.58 -21.17
N LEU A 8 -7.05 -4.78 -21.94
CA LEU A 8 -6.62 -4.32 -23.26
C LEU A 8 -5.33 -3.52 -23.20
N ILE A 9 -5.13 -2.69 -22.17
CA ILE A 9 -3.85 -1.99 -21.95
C ILE A 9 -2.73 -3.00 -21.68
N ALA A 10 -2.95 -3.98 -20.79
CA ALA A 10 -1.93 -4.99 -20.49
C ALA A 10 -1.55 -5.82 -21.73
N LEU A 11 -2.53 -6.21 -22.55
CA LEU A 11 -2.28 -6.89 -23.82
C LEU A 11 -1.60 -5.96 -24.85
N GLY A 12 -1.99 -4.69 -24.87
CA GLY A 12 -1.36 -3.65 -25.68
C GLY A 12 0.13 -3.49 -25.36
N LEU A 13 0.52 -3.57 -24.08
CA LEU A 13 1.94 -3.58 -23.69
C LEU A 13 2.70 -4.76 -24.26
N VAL A 14 2.09 -5.96 -24.29
CA VAL A 14 2.72 -7.14 -24.90
C VAL A 14 2.96 -6.91 -26.39
N VAL A 15 1.93 -6.43 -27.11
CA VAL A 15 2.03 -6.14 -28.55
C VAL A 15 3.06 -5.04 -28.83
N PHE A 16 3.04 -3.97 -28.03
CA PHE A 16 3.98 -2.85 -28.14
C PHE A 16 5.44 -3.32 -28.03
N VAL A 17 5.74 -4.17 -27.06
CA VAL A 17 7.10 -4.73 -26.88
C VAL A 17 7.45 -5.71 -27.98
N TRP A 18 6.52 -6.59 -28.36
CA TRP A 18 6.76 -7.58 -29.41
C TRP A 18 7.10 -6.91 -30.75
N LEU A 19 6.33 -5.88 -31.14
CA LEU A 19 6.63 -5.09 -32.33
C LEU A 19 7.94 -4.32 -32.18
N GLY A 20 8.14 -3.60 -31.08
CA GLY A 20 9.30 -2.73 -30.89
C GLY A 20 10.63 -3.48 -30.74
N ALA A 21 10.71 -4.38 -29.77
CA ALA A 21 11.95 -5.12 -29.46
C ALA A 21 12.13 -6.37 -30.33
N GLY A 22 11.02 -7.03 -30.72
CA GLY A 22 11.06 -8.29 -31.47
C GLY A 22 11.12 -8.14 -32.98
N VAL A 23 10.29 -7.26 -33.56
CA VAL A 23 10.21 -7.09 -35.02
C VAL A 23 11.14 -5.98 -35.51
N ILE A 24 11.07 -4.80 -34.88
CA ILE A 24 11.82 -3.61 -35.32
C ILE A 24 13.27 -3.63 -34.79
N GLY A 25 13.51 -4.26 -33.64
CA GLY A 25 14.84 -4.39 -33.05
C GLY A 25 15.28 -3.23 -32.14
N PHE A 26 14.34 -2.41 -31.63
CA PHE A 26 14.62 -1.32 -30.68
C PHE A 26 14.97 -1.80 -29.27
N LYS A 27 15.81 -2.83 -29.13
CA LYS A 27 16.18 -3.46 -27.85
C LYS A 27 16.73 -2.45 -26.84
N ALA A 28 17.54 -1.46 -27.26
CA ALA A 28 18.09 -0.44 -26.38
C ALA A 28 17.03 0.47 -25.72
N LEU A 29 15.95 0.80 -26.43
CA LEU A 29 14.84 1.58 -25.89
C LEU A 29 14.20 0.85 -24.70
N PHE A 30 13.91 -0.45 -24.88
CA PHE A 30 13.26 -1.28 -23.86
C PHE A 30 14.20 -1.75 -22.75
N ALA A 31 15.50 -1.94 -23.02
CA ALA A 31 16.47 -2.37 -22.01
C ALA A 31 17.05 -1.22 -21.19
N VAL A 32 17.15 -0.02 -21.74
CA VAL A 32 17.92 1.07 -21.11
C VAL A 32 17.04 2.27 -20.82
N VAL A 33 16.45 2.87 -21.87
CA VAL A 33 15.74 4.14 -21.74
C VAL A 33 14.48 4.00 -20.90
N ILE A 34 13.62 3.02 -21.21
CA ILE A 34 12.36 2.79 -20.48
C ILE A 34 12.64 2.43 -19.01
N PRO A 35 13.58 1.52 -18.66
CA PRO A 35 13.90 1.24 -17.26
C PRO A 35 14.41 2.44 -16.47
N TYR A 36 15.33 3.25 -17.01
CA TYR A 36 15.79 4.45 -16.30
C TYR A 36 14.66 5.47 -16.13
N ALA A 37 13.85 5.71 -17.17
CA ALA A 37 12.70 6.60 -17.08
C ALA A 37 11.69 6.12 -16.03
N ALA A 38 11.35 4.82 -16.04
CA ALA A 38 10.44 4.22 -15.07
C ALA A 38 10.99 4.30 -13.64
N PHE A 39 12.30 4.07 -13.44
CA PHE A 39 12.94 4.21 -12.14
C PHE A 39 12.90 5.65 -11.63
N LEU A 40 13.20 6.64 -12.48
CA LEU A 40 13.13 8.06 -12.11
C LEU A 40 11.70 8.49 -11.74
N VAL A 41 10.71 8.08 -12.53
CA VAL A 41 9.28 8.34 -12.25
C VAL A 41 8.85 7.68 -10.95
N PHE A 42 9.25 6.42 -10.72
CA PHE A 42 8.95 5.69 -9.49
C PHE A 42 9.56 6.38 -8.27
N LEU A 43 10.87 6.64 -8.29
CA LEU A 43 11.58 7.23 -7.16
C LEU A 43 11.09 8.65 -6.86
N GLY A 44 11.02 9.49 -7.90
CA GLY A 44 10.52 10.87 -7.76
C GLY A 44 9.07 10.91 -7.28
N GLY A 45 8.20 10.04 -7.82
CA GLY A 45 6.81 9.94 -7.41
C GLY A 45 6.63 9.45 -5.97
N ILE A 46 7.41 8.46 -5.52
CA ILE A 46 7.38 7.99 -4.12
C ILE A 46 7.87 9.08 -3.17
N ILE A 47 8.98 9.75 -3.49
CA ILE A 47 9.50 10.87 -2.69
C ILE A 47 8.43 11.96 -2.58
N TYR A 48 7.82 12.35 -3.70
CA TYR A 48 6.73 13.32 -3.73
C TYR A 48 5.58 12.93 -2.78
N ARG A 49 5.10 11.68 -2.86
CA ARG A 49 4.03 11.17 -1.99
C ARG A 49 4.40 11.18 -0.51
N ILE A 50 5.60 10.72 -0.16
CA ILE A 50 6.10 10.71 1.21
C ILE A 50 6.17 12.14 1.76
N VAL A 51 6.71 13.07 0.98
CA VAL A 51 6.82 14.49 1.37
C VAL A 51 5.44 15.12 1.54
N GLU A 52 4.49 14.85 0.64
CA GLU A 52 3.11 15.31 0.78
C GLU A 52 2.52 14.84 2.11
N TRP A 53 2.56 13.54 2.41
CA TRP A 53 1.99 12.99 3.63
C TRP A 53 2.69 13.49 4.89
N ALA A 54 4.02 13.64 4.85
CA ALA A 54 4.80 14.15 5.98
C ALA A 54 4.47 15.62 6.31
N LYS A 55 4.09 16.41 5.30
CA LYS A 55 3.71 17.82 5.46
C LYS A 55 2.28 18.01 5.99
N VAL A 56 1.42 17.00 5.90
CA VAL A 56 0.02 17.10 6.37
C VAL A 56 0.01 17.25 7.89
N PRO A 57 -0.52 18.37 8.44
CA PRO A 57 -0.62 18.55 9.88
C PRO A 57 -1.65 17.58 10.46
N VAL A 58 -1.31 16.97 11.60
CA VAL A 58 -2.19 16.05 12.33
C VAL A 58 -2.48 16.66 13.71
N PRO A 59 -3.42 17.62 13.80
CA PRO A 59 -3.66 18.36 15.03
C PRO A 59 -4.29 17.49 16.13
N PHE A 60 -4.98 16.42 15.75
CA PHE A 60 -5.69 15.54 16.68
C PHE A 60 -5.28 14.09 16.48
N ARG A 61 -5.21 13.36 17.61
CA ARG A 61 -5.05 11.90 17.59
C ARG A 61 -6.39 11.25 17.25
N ILE A 62 -6.56 10.93 15.97
CA ILE A 62 -7.77 10.30 15.39
C ILE A 62 -7.61 8.79 15.21
N VAL A 63 -7.08 8.11 16.24
CA VAL A 63 -6.80 6.68 16.19
C VAL A 63 -8.11 5.90 16.02
N THR A 64 -8.18 5.03 15.02
CA THR A 64 -9.30 4.08 14.90
C THR A 64 -9.18 3.05 16.01
N THR A 65 -10.20 2.94 16.85
CA THR A 65 -10.25 1.99 17.96
C THR A 65 -11.46 1.06 17.84
N CYS A 66 -11.23 -0.25 17.99
CA CYS A 66 -12.28 -1.27 17.91
C CYS A 66 -12.55 -1.99 19.25
N GLY A 67 -12.09 -1.40 20.37
CA GLY A 67 -12.17 -2.03 21.67
C GLY A 67 -11.97 -1.05 22.82
N GLN A 68 -11.93 -1.58 24.04
CA GLN A 68 -11.96 -0.77 25.26
C GLN A 68 -10.64 -0.01 25.45
N GLN A 69 -10.75 1.31 25.55
CA GLN A 69 -9.61 2.19 25.85
C GLN A 69 -9.16 2.09 27.31
N LYS A 70 -7.92 2.52 27.58
CA LYS A 70 -7.43 2.61 28.97
C LYS A 70 -8.26 3.64 29.73
N SER A 71 -8.92 3.18 30.79
CA SER A 71 -9.79 3.99 31.64
C SER A 71 -9.54 3.62 33.11
N LEU A 72 -10.45 2.89 33.73
CA LEU A 72 -10.40 2.52 35.15
C LEU A 72 -9.61 1.22 35.35
N LYS A 73 -8.97 1.04 36.52
CA LYS A 73 -8.07 -0.10 36.77
C LYS A 73 -8.76 -1.46 36.65
N TRP A 74 -10.05 -1.54 36.95
CA TRP A 74 -10.84 -2.77 36.89
C TRP A 74 -11.42 -3.07 35.50
N VAL A 75 -11.42 -2.10 34.58
CA VAL A 75 -11.94 -2.32 33.23
C VAL A 75 -10.83 -2.85 32.33
N LYS A 76 -10.98 -4.08 31.85
CA LYS A 76 -10.00 -4.73 30.98
C LYS A 76 -9.87 -3.96 29.66
N ARG A 77 -8.70 -3.36 29.44
CA ARG A 77 -8.39 -2.62 28.22
C ARG A 77 -7.96 -3.53 27.07
N SER A 78 -8.28 -3.14 25.85
CA SER A 78 -7.87 -3.80 24.61
C SER A 78 -6.59 -3.17 24.06
N ARG A 79 -5.42 -3.65 24.49
CA ARG A 79 -4.10 -3.04 24.19
C ARG A 79 -3.84 -2.81 22.69
N LEU A 80 -4.15 -3.78 21.84
CA LEU A 80 -3.88 -3.68 20.39
C LEU A 80 -5.01 -2.98 19.61
N GLU A 81 -6.24 -2.96 20.15
CA GLU A 81 -7.39 -2.28 19.53
C GLU A 81 -7.44 -0.81 19.87
N SER A 82 -6.94 -0.44 21.03
CA SER A 82 -6.87 0.93 21.52
C SER A 82 -5.50 1.15 22.15
N PRO A 83 -4.43 1.23 21.33
CA PRO A 83 -3.06 1.35 21.82
C PRO A 83 -2.89 2.65 22.61
N PHE A 84 -2.34 2.56 23.82
CA PHE A 84 -2.19 3.70 24.73
C PHE A 84 -0.83 4.39 24.62
N ASN A 85 0.20 3.65 24.19
CA ASN A 85 1.57 4.15 24.05
C ASN A 85 2.17 3.75 22.69
N ASN A 86 3.32 4.33 22.34
CA ASN A 86 3.96 4.12 21.05
C ASN A 86 4.40 2.66 20.83
N PHE A 87 4.70 1.91 21.89
CA PHE A 87 5.04 0.49 21.78
C PHE A 87 3.83 -0.36 21.37
N GLU A 88 2.68 -0.14 21.98
CA GLU A 88 1.42 -0.80 21.60
C GLU A 88 1.02 -0.43 20.15
N VAL A 89 1.30 0.81 19.72
CA VAL A 89 1.15 1.22 18.31
C VAL A 89 2.09 0.45 17.40
N ALA A 90 3.37 0.33 17.76
CA ALA A 90 4.36 -0.40 16.95
C ALA A 90 3.95 -1.87 16.76
N ILE A 91 3.48 -2.54 17.82
CA ILE A 91 2.98 -3.92 17.71
C ILE A 91 1.72 -3.98 16.84
N ARG A 92 0.76 -3.06 17.03
CA ARG A 92 -0.41 -2.96 16.16
C ARG A 92 0.01 -2.82 14.70
N MET A 93 0.90 -1.89 14.39
CA MET A 93 1.41 -1.64 13.04
C MET A 93 2.10 -2.88 12.46
N ALA A 94 2.93 -3.59 13.24
CA ALA A 94 3.54 -4.84 12.81
C ALA A 94 2.48 -5.88 12.44
N LEU A 95 1.43 -6.05 13.25
CA LEU A 95 0.33 -6.98 12.95
C LEU A 95 -0.54 -6.52 11.76
N GLU A 96 -0.66 -5.23 11.53
CA GLU A 96 -1.36 -4.68 10.36
C GLU A 96 -0.55 -4.86 9.07
N VAL A 97 0.78 -4.78 9.13
CA VAL A 97 1.66 -4.93 7.95
C VAL A 97 1.91 -6.40 7.63
N PHE A 98 2.26 -7.22 8.62
CA PHE A 98 2.66 -8.61 8.39
C PHE A 98 1.50 -9.60 8.45
N ALA A 99 0.49 -9.35 9.28
CA ALA A 99 -0.60 -10.31 9.50
C ALA A 99 -1.96 -9.83 8.98
N PHE A 100 -2.06 -8.63 8.39
CA PHE A 100 -3.32 -8.00 7.98
C PHE A 100 -4.43 -8.18 9.03
N ARG A 101 -4.07 -7.95 10.30
CA ARG A 101 -4.90 -8.36 11.44
C ARG A 101 -6.31 -7.76 11.42
N SER A 102 -6.46 -6.50 11.02
CA SER A 102 -7.77 -5.88 10.86
C SER A 102 -8.62 -6.59 9.79
N LEU A 103 -8.01 -7.02 8.68
CA LEU A 103 -8.70 -7.76 7.61
C LEU A 103 -9.10 -9.18 8.06
N PHE A 104 -8.25 -9.85 8.84
CA PHE A 104 -8.57 -11.17 9.39
C PHE A 104 -9.83 -11.16 10.27
N ARG A 105 -9.99 -10.08 11.05
CA ARG A 105 -11.08 -9.91 12.01
C ARG A 105 -12.30 -9.19 11.45
N ASN A 106 -12.24 -8.76 10.19
CA ASN A 106 -13.34 -8.03 9.58
C ASN A 106 -14.57 -8.95 9.43
N LEU A 107 -15.72 -8.45 9.90
CA LEU A 107 -17.00 -9.14 9.85
C LEU A 107 -17.85 -8.47 8.77
N LYS A 108 -18.41 -9.27 7.87
CA LYS A 108 -19.29 -8.83 6.78
C LYS A 108 -20.73 -9.06 7.21
N ALA A 109 -21.48 -8.00 7.48
CA ALA A 109 -22.91 -8.11 7.69
C ALA A 109 -23.63 -8.16 6.33
N GLU A 110 -24.48 -9.17 6.12
CA GLU A 110 -25.30 -9.35 4.93
C GLU A 110 -26.75 -9.62 5.33
N LEU A 111 -27.67 -8.87 4.73
CA LEU A 111 -29.10 -9.13 4.87
C LEU A 111 -29.50 -10.25 3.90
N LYS A 112 -30.05 -11.34 4.42
CA LYS A 112 -30.66 -12.43 3.65
C LYS A 112 -32.13 -12.53 4.04
N GLY A 113 -32.99 -11.84 3.28
CA GLY A 113 -34.39 -11.62 3.66
C GLY A 113 -34.47 -10.72 4.91
N PRO A 114 -35.23 -11.10 5.95
CA PRO A 114 -35.33 -10.33 7.20
C PRO A 114 -34.11 -10.52 8.13
N ASN A 115 -33.23 -11.48 7.85
CA ASN A 115 -32.16 -11.88 8.77
C ASN A 115 -30.82 -11.21 8.42
N LEU A 116 -30.15 -10.68 9.45
CA LEU A 116 -28.80 -10.16 9.36
C LEU A 116 -27.79 -11.27 9.67
N LEU A 117 -27.07 -11.73 8.65
CA LEU A 117 -26.02 -12.74 8.75
C LEU A 117 -24.65 -12.07 8.82
N TYR A 118 -23.78 -12.59 9.68
CA TYR A 118 -22.39 -12.13 9.78
C TYR A 118 -21.45 -13.16 9.14
N GLY A 119 -20.92 -12.84 7.96
CA GLY A 119 -19.87 -13.59 7.29
C GLY A 119 -18.46 -13.14 7.72
N SER A 120 -17.46 -14.00 7.49
CA SER A 120 -16.06 -13.69 7.76
C SER A 120 -15.29 -13.40 6.46
N SER A 121 -14.37 -12.43 6.49
CA SER A 121 -13.46 -12.15 5.36
C SER A 121 -12.19 -12.99 5.34
N LYS A 122 -12.14 -14.13 6.05
CA LYS A 122 -10.95 -15.01 6.14
C LYS A 122 -10.41 -15.47 4.78
N TRP A 123 -11.29 -15.75 3.81
CA TRP A 123 -10.84 -16.12 2.46
C TRP A 123 -10.15 -14.97 1.72
N LEU A 124 -10.68 -13.75 1.86
CA LEU A 124 -10.02 -12.56 1.34
C LEU A 124 -8.68 -12.33 2.05
N TRP A 125 -8.63 -12.51 3.37
CA TRP A 125 -7.39 -12.43 4.13
C TRP A 125 -6.36 -13.45 3.64
N LEU A 126 -6.75 -14.71 3.45
CA LEU A 126 -5.86 -15.77 2.98
C LEU A 126 -5.31 -15.48 1.58
N GLY A 127 -6.18 -15.10 0.63
CA GLY A 127 -5.75 -14.72 -0.71
C GLY A 127 -4.84 -13.49 -0.72
N ALA A 128 -5.15 -12.48 0.11
CA ALA A 128 -4.34 -11.27 0.21
C ALA A 128 -2.97 -11.55 0.84
N ILE A 129 -2.89 -12.29 1.95
CA ILE A 129 -1.63 -12.57 2.63
C ILE A 129 -0.75 -13.50 1.79
N ALA A 130 -1.32 -14.52 1.15
CA ALA A 130 -0.60 -15.40 0.22
C ALA A 130 0.01 -14.60 -0.93
N PHE A 131 -0.77 -13.71 -1.56
CA PHE A 131 -0.25 -12.82 -2.61
C PHE A 131 0.94 -11.97 -2.11
N HIS A 132 0.82 -11.29 -0.98
CA HIS A 132 1.86 -10.37 -0.51
C HIS A 132 3.14 -11.09 -0.08
N TYR A 133 3.05 -12.22 0.62
CA TYR A 133 4.23 -12.98 1.02
C TYR A 133 4.93 -13.60 -0.18
N CYS A 134 4.20 -14.19 -1.14
CA CYS A 134 4.82 -14.69 -2.36
C CYS A 134 5.46 -13.56 -3.16
N PHE A 135 4.79 -12.41 -3.32
CA PHE A 135 5.35 -11.25 -4.00
C PHE A 135 6.63 -10.75 -3.31
N LEU A 136 6.64 -10.68 -1.97
CA LEU A 136 7.81 -10.29 -1.19
C LEU A 136 8.97 -11.28 -1.36
N ILE A 137 8.71 -12.58 -1.27
CA ILE A 137 9.73 -13.62 -1.45
C ILE A 137 10.29 -13.57 -2.88
N ILE A 138 9.42 -13.45 -3.88
CA ILE A 138 9.81 -13.26 -5.28
C ILE A 138 10.73 -12.04 -5.40
N LEU A 139 10.35 -10.90 -4.84
CA LEU A 139 11.16 -9.67 -4.88
C LEU A 139 12.52 -9.86 -4.20
N ILE A 140 12.57 -10.49 -3.03
CA ILE A 140 13.83 -10.78 -2.33
C ILE A 140 14.74 -11.69 -3.17
N ARG A 141 14.18 -12.72 -3.83
CA ARG A 141 14.95 -13.60 -4.72
C ARG A 141 15.49 -12.84 -5.93
N HIS A 142 14.74 -11.87 -6.47
CA HIS A 142 15.21 -11.05 -7.58
C HIS A 142 16.46 -10.22 -7.24
N LEU A 143 16.71 -9.93 -5.96
CA LEU A 143 17.94 -9.25 -5.53
C LEU A 143 19.22 -10.00 -5.94
N ARG A 144 19.16 -11.32 -6.21
CA ARG A 144 20.30 -12.10 -6.73
C ARG A 144 20.91 -11.53 -8.01
N PHE A 145 20.09 -10.85 -8.82
CA PHE A 145 20.51 -10.26 -10.10
C PHE A 145 21.19 -8.89 -9.90
N PHE A 146 21.02 -8.28 -8.73
CA PHE A 146 21.54 -6.95 -8.41
C PHE A 146 22.75 -6.99 -7.45
N THR A 147 23.18 -8.18 -7.02
CA THR A 147 24.27 -8.34 -6.04
C THR A 147 25.30 -9.39 -6.49
N TYR A 148 26.58 -9.10 -6.28
CA TYR A 148 27.69 -10.04 -6.44
C TYR A 148 28.75 -9.79 -5.35
N PRO A 149 29.10 -10.79 -4.50
CA PRO A 149 28.51 -12.13 -4.42
C PRO A 149 27.04 -12.09 -3.97
N VAL A 150 26.28 -13.15 -4.27
CA VAL A 150 24.86 -13.24 -3.84
C VAL A 150 24.81 -13.52 -2.34
N PRO A 151 24.06 -12.73 -1.54
CA PRO A 151 23.92 -12.98 -0.11
C PRO A 151 23.39 -14.38 0.20
N GLY A 152 24.00 -15.07 1.17
CA GLY A 152 23.67 -16.47 1.48
C GLY A 152 22.22 -16.72 1.88
N PHE A 153 21.55 -15.76 2.53
CA PHE A 153 20.15 -15.89 2.91
C PHE A 153 19.20 -16.01 1.69
N ILE A 154 19.57 -15.46 0.54
CA ILE A 154 18.80 -15.60 -0.70
C ILE A 154 18.83 -17.07 -1.15
N GLY A 155 19.99 -17.73 -1.05
CA GLY A 155 20.13 -19.15 -1.35
C GLY A 155 19.25 -20.03 -0.45
N ILE A 156 19.16 -19.72 0.84
CA ILE A 156 18.28 -20.43 1.78
C ILE A 156 16.81 -20.29 1.37
N ILE A 157 16.38 -19.06 1.05
CA ILE A 157 15.01 -18.80 0.59
C ILE A 157 14.69 -19.59 -0.69
N GLU A 158 15.60 -19.61 -1.66
CA GLU A 158 15.42 -20.35 -2.91
C GLU A 158 15.29 -21.86 -2.69
N GLN A 159 16.08 -22.43 -1.78
CA GLN A 159 16.01 -23.87 -1.46
C GLN A 159 14.69 -24.23 -0.79
N VAL A 160 14.24 -23.43 0.18
CA VAL A 160 12.94 -23.64 0.84
C VAL A 160 11.80 -23.54 -0.16
N ASP A 161 11.87 -22.58 -1.08
CA ASP A 161 10.82 -22.37 -2.09
C ASP A 161 10.81 -23.44 -3.18
N ALA A 162 11.97 -24.03 -3.49
CA ALA A 162 12.11 -25.15 -4.42
C ALA A 162 12.00 -26.53 -3.75
N PHE A 163 11.61 -26.61 -2.48
CA PHE A 163 11.69 -27.82 -1.65
C PHE A 163 11.01 -29.05 -2.25
N LEU A 164 9.93 -28.87 -3.02
CA LEU A 164 9.22 -29.98 -3.64
C LEU A 164 10.01 -30.67 -4.77
N HIS A 165 11.09 -30.04 -5.27
CA HIS A 165 11.95 -30.55 -6.34
C HIS A 165 11.20 -31.06 -7.59
N ILE A 166 10.05 -30.44 -7.89
CA ILE A 166 9.21 -30.81 -9.05
C ILE A 166 9.77 -30.16 -10.32
N GLY A 167 10.10 -30.96 -11.33
CA GLY A 167 10.54 -30.48 -12.66
C GLY A 167 11.99 -29.98 -12.72
N LEU A 168 12.45 -29.64 -13.92
CA LEU A 168 13.78 -29.07 -14.19
C LEU A 168 13.64 -27.83 -15.10
N PRO A 169 13.98 -26.61 -14.62
CA PRO A 169 14.44 -26.27 -13.27
C PRO A 169 13.35 -26.49 -12.21
N PHE A 170 13.76 -26.62 -10.93
CA PHE A 170 12.82 -26.88 -9.84
C PHE A 170 11.73 -25.81 -9.75
N PHE A 171 10.49 -26.29 -9.60
CA PHE A 171 9.31 -25.48 -9.43
C PHE A 171 9.35 -24.75 -8.08
N TYR A 172 9.10 -23.45 -8.11
CA TYR A 172 8.98 -22.64 -6.91
C TYR A 172 7.53 -22.59 -6.45
N ILE A 173 7.29 -22.91 -5.18
CA ILE A 173 5.96 -22.89 -4.59
C ILE A 173 5.37 -21.48 -4.72
N THR A 174 6.17 -20.43 -4.52
CA THR A 174 5.72 -19.03 -4.63
C THR A 174 5.16 -18.69 -6.01
N ASP A 175 5.71 -19.26 -7.09
CA ASP A 175 5.25 -19.00 -8.47
C ASP A 175 3.83 -19.56 -8.69
N GLY A 176 3.53 -20.73 -8.12
CA GLY A 176 2.18 -21.31 -8.16
C GLY A 176 1.20 -20.57 -7.24
N VAL A 177 1.60 -20.33 -6.00
CA VAL A 177 0.74 -19.70 -4.98
C VAL A 177 0.38 -18.27 -5.37
N ILE A 178 1.32 -17.48 -5.91
CA ILE A 178 1.03 -16.10 -6.33
C ILE A 178 0.03 -16.08 -7.49
N LEU A 179 0.12 -17.02 -8.44
CA LEU A 179 -0.79 -17.10 -9.57
C LEU A 179 -2.21 -17.46 -9.11
N VAL A 180 -2.33 -18.44 -8.20
CA VAL A 180 -3.62 -18.81 -7.58
C VAL A 180 -4.19 -17.64 -6.79
N ALA A 181 -3.39 -16.96 -5.97
CA ALA A 181 -3.82 -15.84 -5.15
C ALA A 181 -4.29 -14.64 -6.00
N LEU A 182 -3.53 -14.27 -7.04
CA LEU A 182 -3.92 -13.22 -7.99
C LEU A 182 -5.21 -13.56 -8.72
N THR A 183 -5.31 -14.78 -9.22
CA THR A 183 -6.51 -15.27 -9.92
C THR A 183 -7.72 -15.24 -8.99
N TYR A 184 -7.58 -15.70 -7.75
CA TYR A 184 -8.62 -15.60 -6.73
C TYR A 184 -9.06 -14.15 -6.47
N LEU A 185 -8.11 -13.23 -6.27
CA LEU A 185 -8.42 -11.82 -5.99
C LEU A 185 -9.11 -11.13 -7.18
N LEU A 186 -8.67 -11.44 -8.40
CA LEU A 186 -9.30 -10.95 -9.64
C LEU A 186 -10.71 -11.52 -9.81
N LEU A 187 -10.87 -12.84 -9.73
CA LEU A 187 -12.16 -13.50 -9.84
C LEU A 187 -13.12 -13.02 -8.76
N ARG A 188 -12.66 -12.86 -7.51
CA ARG A 188 -13.49 -12.31 -6.43
C ARG A 188 -14.02 -10.91 -6.79
N ARG A 189 -13.18 -10.04 -7.35
CA ARG A 189 -13.58 -8.69 -7.76
C ARG A 189 -14.55 -8.71 -8.93
N LEU A 190 -14.37 -9.64 -9.86
CA LEU A 190 -15.25 -9.81 -11.00
C LEU A 190 -16.58 -10.45 -10.61
N SER A 191 -16.60 -11.45 -9.72
CA SER A 191 -17.80 -12.23 -9.40
C SER A 191 -18.72 -11.55 -8.39
N ASP A 192 -18.21 -10.76 -7.44
CA ASP A 192 -19.04 -10.05 -6.47
C ASP A 192 -19.68 -8.80 -7.13
N PRO A 193 -21.03 -8.74 -7.26
CA PRO A 193 -21.70 -7.61 -7.91
C PRO A 193 -21.42 -6.26 -7.23
N LYS A 194 -21.32 -6.24 -5.90
CA LYS A 194 -21.07 -5.02 -5.12
C LYS A 194 -19.69 -4.49 -5.41
N LEU A 195 -18.69 -5.39 -5.46
CA LEU A 195 -17.32 -5.00 -5.79
C LEU A 195 -17.20 -4.55 -7.24
N ARG A 196 -17.86 -5.23 -8.18
CA ARG A 196 -17.84 -4.87 -9.59
C ARG A 196 -18.42 -3.47 -9.83
N TYR A 197 -19.49 -3.14 -9.10
CA TYR A 197 -20.14 -1.83 -9.19
C TYR A 197 -19.24 -0.68 -8.72
N ILE A 198 -18.49 -0.87 -7.62
CA ILE A 198 -17.61 0.17 -7.07
C ILE A 198 -16.18 0.16 -7.62
N SER A 199 -15.79 -0.87 -8.39
CA SER A 199 -14.42 -1.01 -8.89
C SER A 199 -14.20 -0.14 -10.13
N LEU A 200 -13.13 0.66 -10.10
CA LEU A 200 -12.70 1.50 -11.21
C LEU A 200 -11.67 0.76 -12.07
N GLY A 201 -11.38 1.26 -13.29
CA GLY A 201 -10.30 0.71 -14.13
C GLY A 201 -8.95 0.67 -13.41
N SER A 202 -8.68 1.68 -12.57
CA SER A 202 -7.48 1.76 -11.72
C SER A 202 -7.36 0.64 -10.68
N ASP A 203 -8.45 -0.06 -10.33
CA ASP A 203 -8.43 -1.22 -9.43
C ASP A 203 -8.01 -2.52 -10.14
N PHE A 204 -8.27 -2.61 -11.45
CA PHE A 204 -7.90 -3.75 -12.27
C PHE A 204 -6.49 -3.61 -12.85
N MET A 205 -6.04 -2.38 -13.10
CA MET A 205 -4.72 -2.11 -13.69
C MET A 205 -3.55 -2.78 -12.95
N PRO A 206 -3.37 -2.61 -11.62
CA PRO A 206 -2.29 -3.30 -10.92
C PRO A 206 -2.40 -4.83 -11.01
N LEU A 207 -3.63 -5.37 -10.94
CA LEU A 207 -3.85 -6.82 -11.00
C LEU A 207 -3.38 -7.39 -12.34
N PHE A 208 -3.72 -6.75 -13.46
CA PHE A 208 -3.30 -7.21 -14.78
C PHE A 208 -1.80 -6.98 -15.04
N LEU A 209 -1.22 -5.86 -14.58
CA LEU A 209 0.22 -5.62 -14.69
C LEU A 209 1.02 -6.67 -13.91
N ILE A 210 0.63 -6.97 -12.66
CA ILE A 210 1.30 -7.98 -11.84
C ILE A 210 1.06 -9.38 -12.40
N LEU A 211 -0.13 -9.67 -12.91
CA LEU A 211 -0.42 -10.96 -13.56
C LEU A 211 0.46 -11.15 -14.82
N GLY A 212 0.58 -10.13 -15.66
CA GLY A 212 1.49 -10.14 -16.82
C GLY A 212 2.96 -10.31 -16.40
N LEU A 213 3.39 -9.62 -15.34
CA LEU A 213 4.72 -9.74 -14.76
C LEU A 213 5.01 -11.17 -14.26
N VAL A 214 4.09 -11.75 -13.49
CA VAL A 214 4.20 -13.12 -12.96
C VAL A 214 4.20 -14.15 -14.09
N ILE A 215 3.22 -14.09 -15.01
CA ILE A 215 3.10 -15.04 -16.11
C ILE A 215 4.35 -14.99 -16.99
N SER A 216 4.80 -13.80 -17.39
CA SER A 216 6.02 -13.67 -18.18
C SER A 216 7.26 -14.20 -17.44
N GLY A 217 7.38 -13.99 -16.12
CA GLY A 217 8.45 -14.54 -15.30
C GLY A 217 8.46 -16.07 -15.26
N ILE A 218 7.29 -16.69 -15.04
CA ILE A 218 7.11 -18.15 -15.07
C ILE A 218 7.46 -18.71 -16.45
N LEU A 219 6.97 -18.07 -17.52
CA LEU A 219 7.26 -18.48 -18.89
C LEU A 219 8.77 -18.42 -19.18
N MET A 220 9.46 -17.35 -18.79
CA MET A 220 10.91 -17.21 -18.97
C MET A 220 11.70 -18.31 -18.26
N ARG A 221 11.28 -18.69 -17.05
CA ARG A 221 12.00 -19.67 -16.24
C ARG A 221 11.78 -21.11 -16.72
N TYR A 222 10.54 -21.50 -16.95
CA TYR A 222 10.19 -22.91 -17.17
C TYR A 222 10.08 -23.31 -18.64
N PHE A 223 9.70 -22.37 -19.52
CA PHE A 223 9.43 -22.66 -20.93
C PHE A 223 10.53 -22.14 -21.85
N PHE A 224 10.82 -20.83 -21.79
CA PHE A 224 11.80 -20.21 -22.69
C PHE A 224 13.26 -20.36 -22.22
N ARG A 225 13.48 -20.60 -20.91
CA ARG A 225 14.80 -20.80 -20.27
C ARG A 225 15.82 -19.74 -20.68
N VAL A 226 15.50 -18.49 -20.38
CA VAL A 226 16.37 -17.34 -20.68
C VAL A 226 17.72 -17.47 -19.95
N ASP A 227 18.80 -17.05 -20.62
CA ASP A 227 20.16 -17.04 -20.07
C ASP A 227 20.27 -16.09 -18.86
N LEU A 228 20.40 -16.68 -17.67
CA LEU A 228 20.50 -15.96 -16.40
C LEU A 228 21.81 -15.19 -16.24
N PHE A 229 22.88 -15.58 -16.94
CA PHE A 229 24.15 -14.87 -16.89
C PHE A 229 24.04 -13.52 -17.58
N GLN A 230 23.50 -13.50 -18.80
CA GLN A 230 23.26 -12.26 -19.54
C GLN A 230 22.27 -11.33 -18.82
N VAL A 231 21.20 -11.89 -18.24
CA VAL A 231 20.26 -11.09 -17.44
C VAL A 231 20.97 -10.46 -16.24
N LYS A 232 21.83 -11.21 -15.55
CA LYS A 232 22.59 -10.68 -14.42
C LYS A 232 23.62 -9.62 -14.83
N GLU A 233 24.34 -9.83 -15.93
CA GLU A 233 25.27 -8.83 -16.48
C GLU A 233 24.53 -7.53 -16.81
N PHE A 234 23.37 -7.64 -17.47
CA PHE A 234 22.52 -6.51 -17.79
C PHE A 234 22.03 -5.75 -16.55
N THR A 235 21.48 -6.44 -15.54
CA THR A 235 20.97 -5.79 -14.33
C THR A 235 22.09 -5.14 -13.51
N MET A 236 23.27 -5.76 -13.44
CA MET A 236 24.46 -5.15 -12.83
C MET A 236 24.92 -3.93 -13.62
N GLY A 237 24.91 -3.99 -14.95
CA GLY A 237 25.22 -2.85 -15.82
C GLY A 237 24.27 -1.67 -15.61
N LEU A 238 22.96 -1.92 -15.43
CA LEU A 238 22.01 -0.87 -15.09
C LEU A 238 22.34 -0.17 -13.75
N VAL A 239 22.69 -0.95 -12.71
CA VAL A 239 23.04 -0.42 -11.38
C VAL A 239 24.34 0.38 -11.42
N HIS A 240 25.33 -0.07 -12.21
CA HIS A 240 26.62 0.61 -12.35
C HIS A 240 26.64 1.70 -13.43
N PHE A 241 25.48 2.06 -13.99
CA PHE A 241 25.35 3.06 -15.06
C PHE A 241 26.20 2.75 -16.31
N SER A 242 26.41 1.46 -16.58
CA SER A 242 27.11 0.93 -17.75
C SER A 242 26.23 -0.11 -18.47
N PRO A 243 25.04 0.30 -18.96
CA PRO A 243 24.06 -0.63 -19.51
C PRO A 243 24.58 -1.32 -20.78
N LYS A 244 24.45 -2.65 -20.82
CA LYS A 244 24.66 -3.46 -22.02
C LYS A 244 23.35 -4.11 -22.41
N VAL A 245 22.97 -4.00 -23.68
CA VAL A 245 21.73 -4.61 -24.16
C VAL A 245 21.91 -6.13 -24.21
N PRO A 246 21.12 -6.92 -23.45
CA PRO A 246 21.28 -8.37 -23.42
C PRO A 246 20.72 -9.00 -24.69
N ASP A 247 21.41 -10.00 -25.25
CA ASP A 247 20.89 -10.75 -26.39
C ASP A 247 20.03 -11.94 -25.92
N VAL A 248 18.87 -11.59 -25.38
CA VAL A 248 17.89 -12.52 -24.84
C VAL A 248 16.58 -12.44 -25.62
N GLY A 249 15.76 -13.49 -25.51
CA GLY A 249 14.47 -13.56 -26.19
C GLY A 249 13.52 -12.43 -25.81
N VAL A 250 12.60 -12.08 -26.72
CA VAL A 250 11.62 -10.98 -26.58
C VAL A 250 10.79 -11.07 -25.28
N ILE A 251 10.57 -12.29 -24.77
CA ILE A 251 9.87 -12.52 -23.50
C ILE A 251 10.52 -11.79 -22.31
N PHE A 252 11.84 -11.62 -22.31
CA PHE A 252 12.55 -10.84 -21.30
C PHE A 252 12.17 -9.36 -21.34
N TYR A 253 12.14 -8.79 -22.53
CA TYR A 253 11.73 -7.40 -22.75
C TYR A 253 10.27 -7.19 -22.35
N ILE A 254 9.39 -8.18 -22.58
CA ILE A 254 8.00 -8.14 -22.13
C ILE A 254 7.94 -8.10 -20.60
N HIS A 255 8.66 -8.99 -19.92
CA HIS A 255 8.72 -9.01 -18.45
C HIS A 255 9.26 -7.70 -17.88
N LEU A 256 10.38 -7.21 -18.41
CA LEU A 256 11.00 -5.95 -18.01
C LEU A 256 10.04 -4.77 -18.24
N THR A 257 9.28 -4.77 -19.34
CA THR A 257 8.30 -3.70 -19.60
C THR A 257 7.14 -3.74 -18.64
N PHE A 258 6.63 -4.92 -18.26
CA PHE A 258 5.63 -5.02 -17.19
C PHE A 258 6.14 -4.48 -15.87
N LEU A 259 7.40 -4.76 -15.52
CA LEU A 259 8.05 -4.21 -14.33
C LEU A 259 8.14 -2.67 -14.42
N CYS A 260 8.62 -2.14 -15.56
CA CYS A 260 8.74 -0.70 -15.78
C CYS A 260 7.37 0.01 -15.74
N ALA A 261 6.36 -0.56 -16.38
CA ALA A 261 4.99 -0.05 -16.34
C ALA A 261 4.42 -0.06 -14.92
N LEU A 262 4.66 -1.14 -14.17
CA LEU A 262 4.26 -1.25 -12.76
C LEU A 262 4.96 -0.18 -11.91
N MET A 263 6.28 0.02 -12.09
CA MET A 263 7.06 1.04 -11.39
C MET A 263 6.57 2.45 -11.70
N ALA A 264 6.41 2.79 -12.98
CA ALA A 264 5.93 4.12 -13.40
C ALA A 264 4.50 4.40 -12.90
N TYR A 265 3.64 3.37 -12.87
CA TYR A 265 2.27 3.49 -12.37
C TYR A 265 2.17 3.53 -10.83
N PHE A 266 3.14 2.92 -10.13
CA PHE A 266 3.11 2.73 -8.68
C PHE A 266 2.78 4.02 -7.89
N PRO A 267 3.50 5.15 -8.03
CA PRO A 267 3.30 6.35 -7.19
C PRO A 267 1.95 7.05 -7.42
N PHE A 268 1.27 6.75 -8.52
CA PHE A 268 -0.01 7.35 -8.90
C PHE A 268 -1.20 6.42 -8.64
N SER A 269 -0.95 5.24 -8.08
CA SER A 269 -1.95 4.19 -7.94
C SER A 269 -2.24 3.84 -6.48
N LYS A 270 -3.17 2.91 -6.26
CA LYS A 270 -3.46 2.35 -4.93
C LYS A 270 -2.30 1.52 -4.36
N LEU A 271 -1.24 1.24 -5.14
CA LEU A 271 -0.05 0.51 -4.69
C LEU A 271 0.77 1.31 -3.65
N VAL A 272 0.62 2.64 -3.63
CA VAL A 272 1.30 3.50 -2.64
C VAL A 272 0.91 3.21 -1.20
N HIS A 273 -0.13 2.39 -0.96
CA HIS A 273 -0.47 1.89 0.38
C HIS A 273 0.72 1.22 1.10
N MET A 274 1.69 0.67 0.36
CA MET A 274 2.93 0.12 0.90
C MET A 274 3.64 1.10 1.85
N ALA A 275 3.75 2.37 1.44
CA ALA A 275 4.31 3.43 2.27
C ALA A 275 3.23 4.15 3.09
N GLY A 276 2.06 4.39 2.48
CA GLY A 276 0.98 5.18 3.07
C GLY A 276 0.44 4.61 4.39
N VAL A 277 0.55 3.31 4.63
CA VAL A 277 0.15 2.69 5.91
C VAL A 277 0.89 3.32 7.10
N PHE A 278 2.17 3.66 6.94
CA PHE A 278 3.01 4.25 8.00
C PHE A 278 2.72 5.72 8.26
N PHE A 279 2.07 6.41 7.31
CA PHE A 279 1.68 7.82 7.42
C PHE A 279 0.21 8.00 7.78
N SER A 280 -0.52 6.92 8.07
CA SER A 280 -1.95 6.97 8.38
C SER A 280 -2.21 7.29 9.86
N PRO A 281 -2.70 8.50 10.23
CA PRO A 281 -2.91 8.93 11.62
C PRO A 281 -3.86 8.03 12.41
N THR A 282 -4.77 7.38 11.71
CA THR A 282 -5.76 6.47 12.28
C THR A 282 -5.13 5.16 12.79
N ARG A 283 -3.96 4.81 12.28
CA ARG A 283 -3.25 3.57 12.59
C ARG A 283 -1.99 3.80 13.42
N ASN A 284 -1.20 4.81 13.08
CA ASN A 284 0.15 5.05 13.61
C ASN A 284 0.20 5.95 14.85
N LEU A 285 -0.94 6.36 15.42
CA LEU A 285 -1.01 7.14 16.65
C LEU A 285 -1.52 6.30 17.83
N ALA A 286 -1.17 6.72 19.05
CA ALA A 286 -1.70 6.13 20.28
C ALA A 286 -2.97 6.85 20.74
N ASN A 287 -3.98 6.10 21.18
CA ASN A 287 -5.21 6.61 21.78
C ASN A 287 -4.99 7.03 23.24
N ASN A 288 -4.39 8.20 23.42
CA ASN A 288 -4.11 8.79 24.74
C ASN A 288 -4.60 10.24 24.87
N SER A 289 -5.55 10.65 24.02
CA SER A 289 -6.14 12.00 24.05
C SER A 289 -6.78 12.35 25.40
N ARG A 290 -7.28 11.34 26.12
CA ARG A 290 -7.89 11.50 27.46
C ARG A 290 -6.91 11.42 28.63
N ALA A 291 -5.67 11.01 28.39
CA ALA A 291 -4.69 10.76 29.45
C ALA A 291 -3.49 11.70 29.43
N LYS A 292 -3.22 12.34 28.29
CA LYS A 292 -2.17 13.33 28.13
C LYS A 292 -2.79 14.57 27.52
N ARG A 293 -2.45 15.75 28.07
CA ARG A 293 -2.69 17.02 27.40
C ARG A 293 -1.78 17.08 26.17
N HIS A 294 -2.37 17.09 24.98
CA HIS A 294 -1.62 17.31 23.75
C HIS A 294 -1.54 18.81 23.55
N GLU A 295 -0.36 19.35 23.75
CA GLU A 295 -0.14 20.76 23.47
C GLU A 295 -0.17 20.98 21.96
N PRO A 296 -0.86 22.03 21.49
CA PRO A 296 -0.86 22.34 20.08
C PRO A 296 0.57 22.70 19.63
N ALA A 297 0.82 22.56 18.33
CA ALA A 297 2.17 22.73 17.79
C ALA A 297 2.75 24.13 18.12
N PRO A 298 4.08 24.32 18.17
CA PRO A 298 4.70 25.59 18.61
C PRO A 298 4.26 26.84 17.84
N TRP A 299 3.79 26.66 16.60
CA TRP A 299 3.28 27.71 15.71
C TRP A 299 1.79 28.04 15.95
N TRP A 300 1.09 27.24 16.76
CA TRP A 300 -0.26 27.54 17.21
C TRP A 300 -0.20 28.52 18.37
N GLN A 301 -0.50 29.79 18.09
CA GLN A 301 -0.70 30.77 19.15
C GLN A 301 -1.86 30.31 20.02
N LYS A 302 -1.66 30.23 21.34
CA LYS A 302 -2.76 29.98 22.26
C LYS A 302 -3.84 31.02 21.96
N PRO A 303 -5.07 30.63 21.60
CA PRO A 303 -6.13 31.60 21.42
C PRO A 303 -6.22 32.40 22.72
N LYS A 304 -6.30 33.73 22.61
CA LYS A 304 -6.57 34.57 23.77
C LYS A 304 -7.95 34.16 24.27
N PHE A 305 -7.98 33.38 25.35
CA PHE A 305 -9.23 33.03 26.00
C PHE A 305 -9.83 34.33 26.51
N LYS A 306 -10.96 34.74 25.92
CA LYS A 306 -11.75 35.84 26.46
C LYS A 306 -12.46 35.34 27.69
N THR A 307 -12.44 36.14 28.75
CA THR A 307 -13.33 35.95 29.90
C THR A 307 -14.78 36.07 29.44
N TYR A 308 -15.70 35.52 30.22
CA TYR A 308 -17.14 35.65 29.94
C TYR A 308 -17.54 37.12 29.77
N CYS A 309 -17.01 38.02 30.61
CA CYS A 309 -17.29 39.45 30.54
C CYS A 309 -16.72 40.13 29.28
N GLU A 310 -15.53 39.74 28.83
CA GLU A 310 -14.97 40.24 27.55
C GLU A 310 -15.75 39.75 26.33
N TRP A 311 -16.25 38.51 26.39
CA TRP A 311 -17.14 37.96 25.36
C TRP A 311 -18.50 38.66 25.36
N GLN A 312 -19.11 38.84 26.54
CA GLN A 312 -20.39 39.51 26.68
C GLN A 312 -20.32 40.95 26.20
N GLU A 313 -19.23 41.66 26.48
CA GLU A 313 -19.02 43.02 26.00
C GLU A 313 -18.86 43.09 24.48
N GLU A 314 -18.12 42.16 23.87
CA GLU A 314 -17.95 42.06 22.41
C GLU A 314 -19.27 41.81 21.69
N PHE A 315 -20.16 41.00 22.28
CA PHE A 315 -21.43 40.61 21.67
C PHE A 315 -22.65 41.32 22.27
N LYS A 316 -22.44 42.39 23.02
CA LYS A 316 -23.50 43.06 23.80
C LYS A 316 -24.68 43.48 22.93
N GLU A 317 -24.41 44.16 21.82
CA GLU A 317 -25.44 44.64 20.90
C GLU A 317 -26.29 43.48 20.33
N GLN A 318 -25.64 42.38 19.95
CA GLN A 318 -26.34 41.19 19.45
C GLN A 318 -27.17 40.50 20.54
N LEU A 319 -26.69 40.49 21.79
CA LEU A 319 -27.41 39.94 22.94
C LEU A 319 -28.66 40.79 23.25
N GLU A 320 -28.55 42.12 23.24
CA GLU A 320 -29.68 43.03 23.43
C GLU A 320 -30.72 42.89 22.32
N GLN A 321 -30.28 42.88 21.06
CA GLN A 321 -31.17 42.71 19.91
C GLN A 321 -31.89 41.34 19.91
N SER A 322 -31.25 40.31 20.44
CA SER A 322 -31.85 38.97 20.55
C SER A 322 -32.63 38.74 21.84
N GLY A 323 -32.72 39.75 22.71
CA GLY A 323 -33.44 39.67 23.99
C GLY A 323 -32.79 38.70 25.00
N GLN A 324 -31.50 38.40 24.83
CA GLN A 324 -30.75 37.58 25.78
C GLN A 324 -30.37 38.38 27.03
N PRO A 325 -30.44 37.79 28.23
CA PRO A 325 -30.10 38.49 29.47
C PRO A 325 -28.61 38.83 29.51
N ILE A 326 -28.30 40.06 29.94
CA ILE A 326 -26.93 40.54 30.18
C ILE A 326 -26.59 40.36 31.65
N ASP A 327 -25.44 39.76 31.93
CA ASP A 327 -24.92 39.65 33.28
C ASP A 327 -24.31 41.00 33.72
N GLU A 328 -25.00 41.70 34.61
CA GLU A 328 -24.54 42.99 35.13
C GLU A 328 -23.31 42.89 36.04
N ASP A 329 -23.03 41.71 36.62
CA ASP A 329 -21.86 41.54 37.50
C ASP A 329 -20.55 41.74 36.75
N CYS A 330 -20.56 41.58 35.42
CA CYS A 330 -19.44 41.91 34.55
C CYS A 330 -19.07 43.40 34.52
N TYR A 331 -19.98 44.29 34.92
CA TYR A 331 -19.78 45.74 34.90
C TYR A 331 -19.50 46.33 36.29
N LYS A 332 -19.91 45.64 37.37
CA LYS A 332 -19.75 46.09 38.76
C LYS A 332 -18.30 46.24 39.23
N LYS A 333 -17.33 45.57 38.60
CA LYS A 333 -15.89 45.65 38.97
C LYS A 333 -15.11 46.78 38.29
N LYS A 334 -15.68 47.51 37.33
CA LYS A 334 -14.98 48.60 36.62
C LYS A 334 -15.06 49.95 37.34
N GLU A 335 -15.88 50.08 38.39
CA GLU A 335 -16.17 51.34 39.09
C GLU A 335 -15.50 51.49 40.47
N ALA A 336 -14.51 50.65 40.81
CA ALA A 336 -13.76 50.71 42.07
C ALA A 336 -12.31 51.17 41.90
#